data_AF-A0A6L7M506-F1
#
_entry.id   AF-A0A6L7M506-F1
#
_cell.length_a   1.000
_cell.length_b   1.000
_cell.length_c   1.000
_cell.angle_alpha   90.00
_cell.angle_beta   90.00
_cell.angle_gamma   90.00
#
_symmetry.space_group_name_H-M   'P 1'
#
loop_
_entity.id
_entity.type
_entity.pdbx_description
1 polymer ?
#
loop_
_entity_poly.entity_id
_entity_poly.type
_entity_poly.pdbx_seq_one_letter_code
_entity_poly.pdbx_strand_id
1 'polypeptide(L)'
;MGRTAGKPNDPALQRQIMIEALDAFATLRQPGEIITLTHRWSDDDGWKDRAMRPKPRSDGRAGDDRVERFDRPQYQSEADRAAAEANLAAGECPGCVFLREAERGSAT
;
A
#
# COMPACT_ATOMS: atom_id res chain seq x y z
N MET A 1 1.66 -1.23 12.65
CA MET A 1 0.42 -2.00 12.79
C MET A 1 -0.77 -1.06 12.92
N GLY A 2 -1.86 -1.36 12.21
CA GLY A 2 -3.25 -0.91 12.42
C GLY A 2 -3.52 0.57 12.69
N ARG A 3 -3.79 1.36 11.63
CA ARG A 3 -4.56 2.62 11.73
C ARG A 3 -5.79 2.56 10.82
N THR A 4 -6.46 1.41 10.81
CA THR A 4 -7.57 1.11 9.88
C THR A 4 -8.90 1.70 10.32
N ALA A 5 -9.05 2.07 11.60
CA ALA A 5 -10.20 2.79 12.13
C ALA A 5 -9.69 4.02 12.89
N GLY A 6 -10.10 5.22 12.47
CA GLY A 6 -9.94 6.46 13.25
C GLY A 6 -8.51 6.92 13.60
N LYS A 7 -8.45 7.91 14.51
CA LYS A 7 -7.21 8.51 15.01
C LYS A 7 -6.43 7.55 15.92
N PRO A 8 -5.09 7.62 15.96
CA PRO A 8 -4.31 6.85 16.92
C PRO A 8 -4.67 7.26 18.36
N ASN A 9 -4.70 6.29 19.27
CA ASN A 9 -4.96 6.46 20.70
C ASN A 9 -6.34 7.08 21.05
N ASP A 10 -7.31 7.03 20.12
CA ASP A 10 -8.68 7.45 20.36
C ASP A 10 -9.65 6.26 20.24
N PRO A 11 -9.70 5.36 21.24
CA PRO A 11 -10.52 4.15 21.18
C PRO A 11 -12.03 4.45 21.13
N ALA A 12 -12.46 5.61 21.64
CA ALA A 12 -13.86 6.02 21.61
C ALA A 12 -14.31 6.32 20.17
N LEU A 13 -13.54 7.14 19.45
CA LEU A 13 -13.76 7.42 18.04
C LEU A 13 -13.69 6.14 17.19
N GLN A 14 -12.69 5.30 17.44
CA GLN A 14 -12.52 4.03 16.73
C GLN A 14 -13.75 3.13 16.88
N ARG A 15 -14.25 2.99 18.10
CA ARG A 15 -15.45 2.20 18.39
C ARG A 15 -16.68 2.81 17.71
N GLN A 16 -16.83 4.13 17.72
CA GLN A 16 -17.94 4.80 17.08
C GLN A 16 -17.96 4.58 15.56
N ILE A 17 -16.82 4.72 14.89
CA ILE A 17 -16.68 4.43 13.45
C ILE A 17 -17.11 2.99 13.14
N MET A 18 -16.71 2.02 13.98
CA MET A 18 -17.09 0.62 13.77
C MET A 18 -18.59 0.40 13.94
N ILE A 19 -19.23 1.06 14.90
CA ILE A 19 -20.69 0.95 15.10
C ILE A 19 -21.43 1.53 13.90
N GLU A 20 -21.04 2.73 13.44
CA GLU A 20 -21.65 3.38 12.28
C GLU A 20 -21.47 2.56 11.00
N ALA A 21 -20.29 1.96 10.81
CA ALA A 21 -20.01 1.07 9.69
C ALA A 21 -20.84 -0.22 9.73
N LEU A 22 -21.07 -0.80 10.91
CA LEU A 22 -21.90 -1.99 11.06
C LEU A 22 -23.39 -1.67 10.89
N ASP A 23 -23.84 -0.51 11.39
CA ASP A 23 -25.21 -0.03 11.20
C ASP A 23 -25.53 0.25 9.71
N ALA A 24 -24.53 0.60 8.91
CA ALA A 24 -24.67 0.76 7.46
C ALA A 24 -25.22 -0.52 6.78
N PHE A 25 -24.86 -1.71 7.26
CA PHE A 25 -25.41 -2.97 6.72
C PHE A 25 -26.91 -3.15 6.99
N ALA A 26 -27.44 -2.52 8.03
CA ALA A 26 -28.86 -2.56 8.36
C ALA A 26 -29.66 -1.44 7.68
N THR A 27 -29.00 -0.36 7.25
CA THR A 27 -29.65 0.89 6.81
C THR A 27 -29.52 1.16 5.31
N LEU A 28 -28.43 0.75 4.67
CA LEU A 28 -28.25 0.87 3.23
C LEU A 28 -29.12 -0.14 2.47
N ARG A 29 -29.86 0.34 1.47
CA ARG A 29 -30.89 -0.46 0.77
C ARG A 29 -30.64 -0.62 -0.72
N GLN A 30 -29.78 0.19 -1.32
CA GLN A 30 -29.49 0.11 -2.75
C GLN A 30 -27.99 -0.07 -3.00
N PRO A 31 -27.62 -0.84 -4.04
CA PRO A 31 -26.23 -0.93 -4.49
C PRO A 31 -25.67 0.46 -4.80
N GLY A 32 -24.49 0.77 -4.26
CA GLY A 32 -23.81 2.04 -4.48
C GLY A 32 -24.21 3.16 -3.52
N GLU A 33 -25.12 2.94 -2.57
CA GLU A 33 -25.34 3.90 -1.48
C GLU A 33 -24.09 4.01 -0.59
N ILE A 34 -23.80 5.23 -0.14
CA ILE A 34 -22.65 5.57 0.70
C ILE A 34 -23.14 6.42 1.87
N ILE A 35 -22.75 6.04 3.09
CA ILE A 35 -22.92 6.87 4.28
C ILE A 35 -21.62 7.64 4.53
N THR A 36 -21.73 8.96 4.57
CA THR A 36 -20.60 9.82 4.93
C THR A 36 -20.57 10.01 6.44
N LEU A 37 -19.51 9.53 7.09
CA LEU A 37 -19.29 9.74 8.52
C LEU A 37 -18.79 11.17 8.78
N THR A 38 -19.24 11.81 9.85
CA THR A 38 -18.92 13.23 10.16
C THR A 38 -17.60 13.44 10.90
N HIS A 39 -16.82 12.36 11.11
CA HIS A 39 -15.57 12.42 11.88
C HIS A 39 -14.49 13.21 11.14
N ARG A 40 -13.76 14.06 11.88
CA ARG A 40 -12.62 14.84 11.35
C ARG A 40 -11.31 14.37 11.93
N TRP A 41 -10.27 14.28 11.09
CA TRP A 41 -8.93 13.88 11.51
C TRP A 41 -8.26 14.91 12.45
N SER A 42 -8.40 16.19 12.14
CA SER A 42 -7.96 17.34 12.92
C SER A 42 -9.00 18.45 12.75
N ASP A 43 -8.97 19.45 13.63
CA ASP A 43 -9.82 20.66 13.51
C ASP A 43 -9.43 21.47 12.26
N ASP A 44 -8.16 21.37 11.86
CA ASP A 44 -7.61 21.96 10.66
C ASP A 44 -7.15 20.92 9.63
N ASP A 45 -6.78 21.40 8.44
CA ASP A 45 -6.23 20.59 7.35
C ASP A 45 -4.70 20.52 7.36
N GLY A 46 -4.02 21.04 8.39
CA GLY A 46 -2.56 21.12 8.46
C GLY A 46 -1.87 19.75 8.46
N TRP A 47 -2.58 18.69 8.83
CA TRP A 47 -2.09 17.31 8.71
C TRP A 47 -1.73 16.94 7.25
N LYS A 48 -2.41 17.53 6.25
CA LYS A 48 -2.18 17.26 4.83
C LYS A 48 -0.78 17.71 4.38
N ASP A 49 -0.22 18.73 5.02
CA ASP A 49 1.10 19.27 4.68
C ASP A 49 2.23 18.28 4.90
N ARG A 50 2.03 17.30 5.79
CA ARG A 50 3.03 16.29 6.13
C ARG A 50 2.65 14.90 5.65
N ALA A 51 1.36 14.57 5.60
CA ALA A 51 0.90 13.24 5.21
C ALA A 51 1.12 12.94 3.72
N MET A 52 0.98 13.96 2.86
CA MET A 52 1.05 13.79 1.41
C MET A 52 2.41 14.21 0.82
N ARG A 53 3.34 14.67 1.66
CA ARG A 53 4.65 15.15 1.19
C ARG A 53 5.75 14.16 1.55
N PRO A 54 6.56 13.73 0.55
CA PRO A 54 7.73 12.93 0.86
C PRO A 54 8.69 13.75 1.72
N LYS A 55 9.44 13.05 2.59
CA LYS A 55 10.43 13.71 3.45
C LYS A 55 11.41 14.52 2.59
N PRO A 56 11.72 15.78 2.94
CA PRO A 56 12.65 16.57 2.16
C PRO A 56 14.04 15.92 2.19
N ARG A 57 14.74 16.01 1.06
CA ARG A 57 16.16 15.64 0.97
C ARG A 57 17.00 16.67 1.73
N SER A 58 18.29 16.36 1.95
CA SER A 58 19.24 17.27 2.59
C SER A 58 19.43 18.61 1.86
N ASP A 59 19.08 18.67 0.57
CA ASP A 59 19.12 19.86 -0.28
C ASP A 59 17.81 20.67 -0.30
N GLY A 60 16.81 20.29 0.52
CA GLY A 60 15.53 20.98 0.62
C GLY A 60 14.52 20.67 -0.48
N ARG A 61 14.86 19.85 -1.48
CA ARG A 61 13.89 19.38 -2.49
C ARG A 61 13.01 18.25 -1.94
N ALA A 62 11.82 18.10 -2.52
CA ALA A 62 10.94 16.97 -2.23
C ALA A 62 11.70 15.65 -2.44
N GLY A 63 11.70 14.78 -1.43
CA GLY A 63 12.33 13.48 -1.54
C GLY A 63 11.50 12.48 -2.32
N ASP A 64 12.06 11.28 -2.42
CA ASP A 64 11.36 10.08 -2.84
C ASP A 64 11.44 9.13 -1.65
N ASP A 65 10.30 8.79 -1.07
CA ASP A 65 10.19 7.89 0.07
C ASP A 65 9.98 6.43 -0.37
N ARG A 66 9.94 6.17 -1.67
CA ARG A 66 9.95 4.82 -2.23
C ARG A 66 11.31 4.18 -1.98
N VAL A 67 11.29 2.86 -1.79
CA VAL A 67 12.51 2.06 -1.71
C VAL A 67 13.21 2.06 -3.07
N GLU A 68 14.55 2.02 -3.05
CA GLU A 68 15.36 1.88 -4.25
C GLU A 68 14.92 0.67 -5.09
N ARG A 69 14.90 0.84 -6.41
CA ARG A 69 14.62 -0.25 -7.34
C ARG A 69 15.93 -0.99 -7.58
N PHE A 70 15.99 -2.23 -7.15
CA PHE A 70 17.12 -3.11 -7.43
C PHE A 70 16.93 -3.80 -8.79
N ASP A 71 18.04 -4.11 -9.44
CA ASP A 71 18.12 -4.97 -10.64
C ASP A 71 17.83 -6.45 -10.31
N ARG A 72 17.99 -6.84 -9.05
CA ARG A 72 17.71 -8.19 -8.55
C ARG A 72 16.26 -8.31 -8.09
N PRO A 73 15.55 -9.41 -8.47
CA PRO A 73 14.22 -9.72 -7.96
C PRO A 73 14.17 -9.69 -6.44
N GLN A 74 13.11 -9.08 -5.88
CA GLN A 74 12.86 -9.04 -4.45
C GLN A 74 11.71 -9.98 -4.11
N TYR A 75 11.94 -10.91 -3.18
CA TYR A 75 10.97 -11.93 -2.78
C TYR A 75 10.44 -11.63 -1.38
N GLN A 76 9.17 -11.96 -1.13
CA GLN A 76 8.57 -11.80 0.21
C GLN A 76 9.21 -12.76 1.22
N SER A 77 9.59 -13.95 0.78
CA SER A 77 10.28 -14.96 1.58
C SER A 77 11.29 -15.78 0.76
N GLU A 78 12.12 -16.53 1.46
CA GLU A 78 13.07 -17.47 0.85
C GLU A 78 12.37 -18.62 0.10
N ALA A 79 11.18 -19.03 0.58
CA ALA A 79 10.36 -20.02 -0.09
C ALA A 79 9.87 -19.51 -1.47
N ASP A 80 9.50 -18.22 -1.55
CA ASP A 80 9.09 -17.60 -2.81
C ASP A 80 10.26 -17.53 -3.81
N ARG A 81 11.46 -17.23 -3.32
CA ARG A 81 12.69 -17.27 -4.12
C ARG A 81 12.91 -18.66 -4.72
N ALA A 82 12.88 -19.69 -3.87
CA ALA A 82 13.10 -21.07 -4.30
C ALA A 82 12.04 -21.55 -5.31
N ALA A 83 10.76 -21.21 -5.08
CA ALA A 83 9.67 -21.56 -6.00
C ALA A 83 9.81 -20.85 -7.35
N ALA A 84 10.17 -19.55 -7.35
CA ALA A 84 10.40 -18.80 -8.57
C ALA A 84 11.59 -19.35 -9.38
N GLU A 85 12.70 -19.68 -8.72
CA GLU A 85 13.88 -20.29 -9.35
C GLU A 85 13.58 -21.68 -9.93
N ALA A 86 12.82 -22.50 -9.21
CA ALA A 86 12.38 -23.82 -9.69
C ALA A 86 11.47 -23.71 -10.93
N ASN A 87 10.48 -22.81 -10.90
CA ASN A 87 9.59 -22.57 -12.03
C ASN A 87 10.33 -22.03 -13.25
N LEU A 88 11.30 -21.13 -13.04
CA LEU A 88 12.15 -20.63 -14.12
C LEU A 88 12.99 -21.75 -14.74
N ALA A 89 13.59 -22.62 -13.91
CA ALA A 89 14.39 -23.75 -14.38
C ALA A 89 13.56 -24.81 -15.12
N ALA A 90 12.32 -25.02 -14.70
CA ALA A 90 11.37 -25.93 -15.34
C ALA A 90 10.76 -25.36 -16.63
N GLY A 91 10.89 -24.05 -16.88
CA GLY A 91 10.18 -23.37 -17.96
C GLY A 91 8.67 -23.24 -17.72
N GLU A 92 8.22 -23.43 -16.47
CA GLU A 92 6.83 -23.59 -16.07
C GLU A 92 6.25 -22.30 -15.47
N CYS A 93 6.51 -21.14 -16.07
CA CYS A 93 5.73 -19.94 -15.78
C CYS A 93 4.96 -19.45 -17.02
N PRO A 94 3.75 -19.99 -17.28
CA PRO A 94 2.95 -19.64 -18.46
C PRO A 94 2.60 -18.15 -18.57
N GLY A 95 2.63 -17.42 -17.45
CA GLY A 95 2.33 -15.98 -17.38
C GLY A 95 3.55 -15.07 -17.25
N CYS A 96 4.76 -15.62 -17.12
CA CYS A 96 5.96 -14.80 -16.97
C CYS A 96 6.50 -14.37 -18.34
N VAL A 97 6.60 -13.07 -18.58
CA VAL A 97 7.37 -12.51 -19.70
C VAL A 97 8.81 -12.33 -19.22
N PHE A 98 9.62 -13.39 -19.33
CA PHE A 98 11.06 -13.27 -19.13
C PHE A 98 11.70 -12.79 -20.43
N LEU A 99 12.39 -11.65 -20.40
CA LEU A 99 13.24 -11.23 -21.51
C LEU A 99 14.28 -12.32 -21.74
N ARG A 100 14.45 -12.71 -23.02
CA ARG A 100 15.47 -13.68 -23.39
C ARG A 100 16.85 -13.12 -23.04
N GLU A 101 17.82 -14.00 -22.90
CA GLU A 101 19.19 -13.63 -22.55
C GLU A 101 19.81 -12.63 -23.55
N ALA A 102 19.44 -12.75 -24.83
CA ALA A 102 19.81 -11.81 -25.89
C ALA A 102 19.15 -10.41 -25.78
N GLU A 103 18.10 -10.28 -24.97
CA GLU A 103 17.31 -9.06 -24.77
C GLU A 103 17.66 -8.36 -23.44
N ARG A 104 18.49 -8.98 -22.59
CA ARG A 104 19.05 -8.37 -21.38
C ARG A 104 20.25 -7.49 -21.79
N GLY A 105 20.04 -6.18 -21.87
CA GLY A 105 21.11 -5.22 -22.12
C GLY A 105 22.26 -5.39 -21.13
N SER A 106 23.49 -5.45 -21.64
CA SER A 106 24.71 -5.56 -20.84
C SER A 106 24.80 -4.36 -19.88
N ALA A 107 24.59 -4.59 -18.58
CA ALA A 107 24.82 -3.60 -17.56
C ALA A 107 26.35 -3.46 -17.36
N THR A 108 26.95 -2.50 -18.05
CA THR A 108 28.26 -1.91 -17.69
C THR A 108 28.08 -0.85 -16.63
#